data_AF-A0A833WE79-F1
#
_entry.id   AF-A0A833WE79-F1
#
_cell.length_a   1.000
_cell.length_b   1.000
_cell.length_c   1.000
_cell.angle_alpha   90.00
_cell.angle_beta   90.00
_cell.angle_gamma   90.00
#
_symmetry.space_group_name_H-M   'P 1'
#
loop_
_entity.id
_entity.type
_entity.pdbx_description
1 polymer ?
#
loop_
_entity_poly.entity_id
_entity_poly.type
_entity_poly.pdbx_seq_one_letter_code
_entity_poly.pdbx_strand_id
1 'polypeptide(L)'
;MLNQFANQFIYFLIAGPSTWVSKFPMAAGSRQSPVNIETDRVESDHEALSSKPLRWKYPATASRKLVNPGYCWRMDTDGEGTFLSGGPLMDDVYKLEQYHCHWGCSDSRGSEHTVNGQAFAGEVSSLQKTVASLFTRILPIIEKRKSNFKKSF
;
A
#
# COMPACT_ATOMS: atom_id res chain seq x y z
N MET A 1 -3.43 4.54 3.09
CA MET A 1 -3.47 5.90 3.66
C MET A 1 -2.11 6.33 4.22
N LEU A 2 -1.30 5.42 4.80
CA LEU A 2 0.02 5.66 5.43
C LEU A 2 1.03 6.59 4.68
N ASN A 3 0.97 6.69 3.35
CA ASN A 3 1.90 7.55 2.59
C ASN A 3 1.70 9.07 2.70
N GLN A 4 0.55 9.53 3.19
CA GLN A 4 0.37 10.96 3.50
C GLN A 4 0.74 11.31 4.96
N PHE A 5 1.06 10.32 5.80
CA PHE A 5 1.24 10.50 7.25
C PHE A 5 2.71 10.64 7.68
N ALA A 6 3.63 10.55 6.72
CA ALA A 6 5.08 10.47 6.94
C ALA A 6 5.75 11.74 7.50
N ASN A 7 5.03 12.84 7.72
CA ASN A 7 5.66 14.12 8.08
C ASN A 7 5.35 14.65 9.48
N GLN A 8 4.56 13.98 10.34
CA GLN A 8 4.34 14.55 11.68
C GLN A 8 3.72 13.68 12.79
N PHE A 9 3.92 12.36 12.91
CA PHE A 9 3.30 11.63 14.04
C PHE A 9 4.25 10.67 14.74
N ILE A 10 4.43 10.94 16.04
CA ILE A 10 5.19 10.11 16.96
C ILE A 10 4.17 9.32 17.77
N TYR A 11 4.41 8.03 18.00
CA TYR A 11 3.58 7.11 18.80
C TYR A 11 3.50 7.46 20.31
N PHE A 12 3.68 8.73 20.70
CA PHE A 12 3.51 9.18 22.08
C PHE A 12 2.04 9.43 22.42
N LEU A 13 1.68 9.20 23.69
CA LEU A 13 0.32 9.30 24.26
C LEU A 13 -0.47 10.58 23.86
N ILE A 14 0.21 11.69 23.57
CA ILE A 14 -0.42 12.98 23.24
C ILE A 14 -0.66 13.20 21.73
N ALA A 15 -0.01 12.42 20.86
CA ALA A 15 -0.11 12.55 19.40
C ALA A 15 -0.28 11.19 18.67
N GLY A 16 -0.70 10.18 19.42
CA GLY A 16 -0.87 8.81 18.93
C GLY A 16 -2.15 8.62 18.09
N PRO A 17 -2.36 7.41 17.56
CA PRO A 17 -3.44 7.10 16.61
C PRO A 17 -4.85 7.53 17.04
N SER A 18 -5.15 7.48 18.34
CA SER A 18 -6.44 7.91 18.91
C SER A 18 -6.77 9.39 18.68
N THR A 19 -5.77 10.23 18.38
CA THR A 19 -5.94 11.67 18.19
C THR A 19 -5.93 12.08 16.72
N TRP A 20 -5.57 11.18 15.80
CA TRP A 20 -5.31 11.53 14.40
C TRP A 20 -6.53 12.09 13.68
N VAL A 21 -7.74 11.63 14.03
CA VAL A 21 -9.00 12.11 13.44
C VAL A 21 -9.18 13.63 13.56
N SER A 22 -8.62 14.25 14.61
CA SER A 22 -8.72 15.70 14.82
C SER A 22 -8.04 16.52 13.73
N LYS A 23 -6.95 16.00 13.15
CA LYS A 23 -6.17 16.66 12.09
C LYS A 23 -6.41 16.05 10.72
N PHE A 24 -6.73 14.75 10.68
CA PHE A 24 -6.99 14.00 9.45
C PHE A 24 -8.33 13.28 9.59
N PRO A 25 -9.45 13.93 9.23
CA PRO A 25 -10.78 13.33 9.33
C PRO A 25 -10.90 11.97 8.63
N MET A 26 -10.09 11.73 7.59
CA MET A 26 -10.02 10.44 6.89
C MET A 26 -9.65 9.26 7.79
N ALA A 27 -8.97 9.50 8.93
CA ALA A 27 -8.66 8.46 9.92
C ALA A 27 -9.93 7.83 10.55
N ALA A 28 -11.10 8.47 10.43
CA ALA A 28 -12.39 7.90 10.82
C ALA A 28 -13.18 7.24 9.67
N GLY A 29 -12.56 7.08 8.48
CA GLY A 29 -13.23 6.47 7.33
C GLY A 29 -13.46 4.96 7.49
N SER A 30 -14.46 4.40 6.83
CA SER A 30 -14.87 2.98 6.98
C SER A 30 -13.91 1.93 6.40
N ARG A 31 -12.84 2.36 5.73
CA ARG A 31 -11.84 1.49 5.08
C ARG A 31 -10.43 1.80 5.59
N GLN A 32 -10.28 1.89 6.92
CA GLN A 32 -8.97 2.00 7.55
C GLN A 32 -8.21 0.67 7.52
N SER A 33 -6.89 0.78 7.59
CA SER A 33 -5.98 -0.29 7.99
C SER A 33 -5.17 0.21 9.20
N PRO A 34 -4.63 -0.69 10.03
CA PRO A 34 -4.72 -2.15 9.94
C PRO A 34 -6.09 -2.72 10.33
N VAL A 35 -6.28 -4.02 10.12
CA VAL A 35 -7.47 -4.79 10.55
C VAL A 35 -7.06 -6.10 11.25
N ASN A 36 -7.99 -6.66 12.03
CA ASN A 36 -7.91 -8.05 12.47
C ASN A 36 -8.49 -8.97 11.38
N ILE A 37 -7.70 -9.92 10.90
CA ILE A 37 -8.11 -10.92 9.93
C ILE A 37 -8.72 -12.09 10.72
N GLU A 38 -10.05 -12.12 10.78
CA GLU A 38 -10.81 -13.22 11.38
C GLU A 38 -10.94 -14.36 10.34
N THR A 39 -10.16 -15.43 10.50
CA THR A 39 -10.06 -16.50 9.49
C THR A 39 -11.39 -17.19 9.20
N ASP A 40 -12.28 -17.24 10.19
CA ASP A 40 -13.61 -17.84 10.06
C ASP A 40 -14.59 -16.99 9.23
N ARG A 41 -14.23 -15.73 8.95
CA ARG A 41 -14.99 -14.80 8.10
C ARG A 41 -14.36 -14.56 6.74
N VAL A 42 -13.20 -15.17 6.46
CA VAL A 42 -12.52 -15.03 5.17
C VAL A 42 -13.17 -15.98 4.16
N GLU A 43 -13.52 -15.44 3.00
CA GLU A 43 -13.98 -16.22 1.86
C GLU A 43 -12.80 -16.57 0.95
N SER A 44 -12.71 -17.83 0.54
CA SER A 44 -11.68 -18.28 -0.39
C SER A 44 -12.08 -17.95 -1.83
N ASP A 45 -11.22 -17.20 -2.53
CA ASP A 45 -11.32 -16.97 -3.97
C ASP A 45 -10.22 -17.74 -4.73
N HIS A 46 -10.07 -19.02 -4.38
CA HIS A 46 -8.99 -19.86 -4.90
C HIS A 46 -8.97 -19.92 -6.43
N GLU A 47 -10.14 -20.04 -7.07
CA GLU A 47 -10.24 -20.15 -8.52
C GLU A 47 -9.79 -18.87 -9.23
N ALA A 48 -10.27 -17.70 -8.80
CA ALA A 48 -9.86 -16.45 -9.44
C ALA A 48 -8.38 -16.14 -9.20
N LEU A 49 -7.90 -16.34 -7.96
CA LEU A 49 -6.50 -16.09 -7.61
C LEU A 49 -5.54 -17.08 -8.27
N SER A 50 -5.97 -18.30 -8.56
CA SER A 50 -5.18 -19.29 -9.29
C SER A 50 -5.08 -18.98 -10.79
N SER A 51 -6.11 -18.38 -11.38
CA SER A 51 -6.11 -18.00 -12.80
C SER A 51 -5.08 -16.93 -13.15
N LYS A 52 -4.78 -16.03 -12.20
CA LYS A 52 -3.75 -14.99 -12.30
C LYS A 52 -3.00 -14.93 -10.96
N PRO A 53 -2.00 -15.79 -10.72
CA PRO A 53 -1.27 -15.77 -9.45
C PRO A 53 -0.49 -14.47 -9.27
N LEU A 54 -0.30 -14.05 -8.02
CA LEU A 54 0.55 -12.91 -7.69
C LEU A 54 2.00 -13.22 -8.09
N ARG A 55 2.64 -12.29 -8.79
CA ARG A 55 4.03 -12.41 -9.26
C ARG A 55 4.81 -11.16 -8.89
N TRP A 56 6.05 -11.34 -8.46
CA TRP A 56 6.93 -10.23 -8.12
C TRP A 56 8.38 -10.51 -8.47
N LYS A 57 9.15 -9.44 -8.63
CA LYS A 57 10.62 -9.46 -8.73
C LYS A 57 11.17 -8.26 -7.98
N TYR A 58 12.00 -8.50 -6.97
CA TYR A 58 12.67 -7.46 -6.20
C TYR A 58 14.16 -7.81 -6.10
N PRO A 59 14.99 -7.41 -7.08
CA PRO A 59 16.42 -7.67 -7.00
C PRO A 59 17.03 -6.85 -5.86
N ALA A 60 18.05 -7.38 -5.19
CA ALA A 60 18.75 -6.64 -4.13
C ALA A 60 19.31 -5.30 -4.64
N THR A 61 19.67 -5.25 -5.93
CA THR A 61 20.11 -4.05 -6.65
C THR A 61 19.03 -2.98 -6.81
N ALA A 62 17.78 -3.18 -6.37
CA ALA A 62 16.74 -2.14 -6.39
C ALA A 62 16.81 -1.22 -5.15
N SER A 63 17.46 -1.65 -4.06
CA SER A 63 17.59 -0.84 -2.85
C SER A 63 18.52 0.35 -3.08
N ARG A 64 18.15 1.53 -2.60
CA ARG A 64 18.92 2.77 -2.82
C ARG A 64 19.35 3.42 -1.52
N LYS A 65 18.41 3.67 -0.61
CA LYS A 65 18.68 4.50 0.56
C LYS A 65 17.92 3.98 1.78
N LEU A 66 18.67 3.64 2.83
CA LEU A 66 18.10 3.42 4.15
C LEU A 66 17.90 4.76 4.85
N VAL A 67 16.69 5.01 5.32
CA VAL A 67 16.26 6.25 5.96
C VAL A 67 15.64 5.93 7.31
N ASN A 68 15.97 6.73 8.33
CA ASN A 68 15.25 6.77 9.60
C ASN A 68 14.47 8.09 9.67
N PRO A 69 13.18 8.11 9.28
CA PRO A 69 12.35 9.30 9.38
C PRO A 69 11.81 9.59 10.80
N GLY A 70 12.17 8.79 11.81
CA GLY A 70 11.79 9.00 13.21
C GLY A 70 10.59 8.18 13.70
N TYR A 71 9.94 7.40 12.83
CA TYR A 71 8.78 6.55 13.18
C TYR A 71 8.85 5.13 12.62
N CYS A 72 9.84 4.83 11.77
CA CYS A 72 10.17 3.50 11.28
C CYS A 72 11.62 3.51 10.77
N TRP A 73 12.12 2.38 10.28
CA TRP A 73 13.16 2.40 9.25
C TRP A 73 12.49 2.21 7.90
N ARG A 74 12.99 2.87 6.88
CA ARG A 74 12.46 2.81 5.51
C ARG A 74 13.58 2.64 4.51
N MET A 75 13.45 1.69 3.60
CA MET A 75 14.31 1.55 2.44
C MET A 75 13.62 2.14 1.22
N ASP A 76 14.20 3.20 0.67
CA ASP A 76 13.76 3.80 -0.59
C ASP A 76 14.37 3.05 -1.78
N THR A 77 13.59 2.90 -2.85
CA THR A 77 13.99 2.27 -4.12
C THR A 77 13.64 3.20 -5.30
N ASP A 78 14.22 2.96 -6.47
CA ASP A 78 13.82 3.66 -7.72
C ASP A 78 12.84 2.85 -8.57
N GLY A 79 12.45 1.66 -8.09
CA GLY A 79 11.59 0.72 -8.78
C GLY A 79 12.21 0.06 -10.02
N GLU A 80 13.47 0.34 -10.35
CA GLU A 80 14.12 -0.21 -11.54
C GLU A 80 14.30 -1.73 -11.42
N GLY A 81 13.90 -2.46 -12.47
CA GLY A 81 13.96 -3.91 -12.48
C GLY A 81 13.00 -4.61 -11.50
N THR A 82 12.15 -3.84 -10.80
CA THR A 82 11.12 -4.38 -9.90
C THR A 82 9.77 -4.52 -10.60
N PHE A 83 8.98 -5.50 -10.18
CA PHE A 83 7.56 -5.53 -10.50
C PHE A 83 6.73 -6.27 -9.45
N LEU A 84 5.45 -5.94 -9.37
CA LEU A 84 4.37 -6.69 -8.72
C LEU A 84 3.16 -6.71 -9.67
N SER A 85 2.60 -7.88 -9.94
CA SER A 85 1.45 -8.05 -10.83
C SER A 85 0.64 -9.31 -10.50
N GLY A 86 -0.54 -9.44 -11.12
CA GLY A 86 -1.43 -10.58 -10.89
C GLY A 86 -2.20 -10.50 -9.57
N GLY A 87 -2.85 -11.59 -9.19
CA GLY A 87 -3.77 -11.67 -8.08
C GLY A 87 -4.89 -10.62 -8.19
N PRO A 88 -5.23 -9.92 -7.09
CA PRO A 88 -6.25 -8.88 -7.10
C PRO A 88 -5.85 -7.61 -7.87
N LEU A 89 -4.61 -7.52 -8.38
CA LEU A 89 -4.14 -6.37 -9.17
C LEU A 89 -4.57 -6.44 -10.64
N MET A 90 -5.25 -7.52 -11.05
CA MET A 90 -5.71 -7.73 -12.42
C MET A 90 -4.57 -7.57 -13.44
N ASP A 91 -4.69 -6.64 -14.38
CA ASP A 91 -3.70 -6.37 -15.44
C ASP A 91 -2.75 -5.22 -15.07
N ASP A 92 -2.92 -4.60 -13.90
CA ASP A 92 -2.02 -3.54 -13.45
C ASP A 92 -0.68 -4.13 -12.99
N VAL A 93 0.40 -3.47 -13.42
CA VAL A 93 1.77 -3.74 -12.97
C VAL A 93 2.21 -2.58 -12.08
N TYR A 94 2.83 -2.90 -10.95
CA TYR A 94 3.37 -1.93 -10.03
C TYR A 94 4.88 -2.08 -9.90
N LYS A 95 5.56 -0.97 -9.61
CA LYS A 95 6.97 -0.94 -9.21
C LYS A 95 7.06 -0.67 -7.72
N LEU A 96 8.06 -1.28 -7.09
CA LEU A 96 8.39 -1.02 -5.69
C LEU A 96 8.85 0.43 -5.57
N GLU A 97 8.31 1.16 -4.61
CA GLU A 97 8.73 2.51 -4.28
C GLU A 97 9.59 2.50 -3.02
N GLN A 98 9.10 1.86 -1.96
CA GLN A 98 9.79 1.73 -0.70
C GLN A 98 9.26 0.52 0.07
N TYR A 99 10.00 0.09 1.08
CA TYR A 99 9.47 -0.78 2.13
C TYR A 99 9.96 -0.31 3.50
N HIS A 100 9.15 -0.55 4.52
CA HIS A 100 9.43 -0.19 5.91
C HIS A 100 8.87 -1.26 6.83
N CYS A 101 9.23 -1.19 8.10
CA CYS A 101 8.74 -2.12 9.11
C CYS A 101 8.10 -1.37 10.28
N HIS A 102 7.08 -2.00 10.86
CA HIS A 102 6.51 -1.66 12.16
C HIS A 102 6.91 -2.77 13.14
N TRP A 103 7.26 -2.39 14.36
CA TRP A 103 7.66 -3.32 15.41
C TRP A 103 7.22 -2.81 16.78
N GLY A 104 7.12 -3.72 17.74
CA GLY A 104 6.74 -3.40 19.11
C GLY A 104 7.93 -3.41 20.07
N CYS A 105 7.63 -3.28 21.35
CA CYS A 105 8.63 -3.33 22.41
C CYS A 105 8.97 -4.76 22.88
N SER A 106 8.34 -5.79 22.33
CA SER A 106 8.62 -7.19 22.64
C SER A 106 8.17 -8.12 21.52
N ASP A 107 8.67 -9.35 21.50
CA ASP A 107 8.39 -10.33 20.44
C ASP A 107 6.91 -10.77 20.35
N SER A 108 6.12 -10.46 21.38
CA SER A 108 4.69 -10.74 21.45
C SER A 108 3.80 -9.71 20.74
N ARG A 109 4.35 -8.58 20.28
CA ARG A 109 3.58 -7.46 19.70
C ARG A 109 4.42 -6.64 18.73
N GLY A 110 3.79 -6.04 17.73
CA GLY A 110 4.48 -5.12 16.82
C GLY A 110 3.94 -5.09 15.40
N SER A 111 3.32 -6.18 14.93
CA SER A 111 2.54 -6.14 13.70
C SER A 111 1.36 -5.17 13.84
N GLU A 112 1.01 -4.51 12.74
CA GLU A 112 -0.16 -3.64 12.71
C GLU A 112 -1.43 -4.48 12.50
N HIS A 113 -1.41 -5.39 11.51
CA HIS A 113 -2.43 -6.41 11.33
C HIS A 113 -2.30 -7.52 12.38
N THR A 114 -3.44 -8.16 12.66
CA THR A 114 -3.53 -9.34 13.53
C THR A 114 -4.30 -10.44 12.82
N VAL A 115 -4.07 -11.69 13.22
CA VAL A 115 -4.82 -12.86 12.71
C VAL A 115 -5.52 -13.51 13.89
N ASN A 116 -6.85 -13.56 13.86
CA ASN A 116 -7.66 -14.03 14.98
C ASN A 116 -7.30 -13.36 16.32
N GLY A 117 -7.00 -12.06 16.27
CA GLY A 117 -6.57 -11.25 17.42
C GLY A 117 -5.11 -11.47 17.85
N GLN A 118 -4.38 -12.38 17.22
CA GLN A 118 -2.97 -12.62 17.51
C GLN A 118 -2.07 -11.66 16.73
N ALA A 119 -1.17 -10.98 17.44
CA ALA A 119 -0.14 -10.13 16.89
C ALA A 119 1.19 -10.88 16.72
N PHE A 120 2.06 -10.33 15.87
CA PHE A 120 3.43 -10.80 15.63
C PHE A 120 4.45 -9.72 16.06
N ALA A 121 5.73 -10.09 16.15
CA ALA A 121 6.81 -9.19 16.60
C ALA A 121 6.98 -7.93 15.73
N GLY A 122 6.61 -8.01 14.45
CA GLY A 122 6.67 -6.89 13.52
C GLY A 122 6.01 -7.21 12.19
N GLU A 123 5.87 -6.20 11.35
CA GLU A 123 5.24 -6.29 10.03
C GLU A 123 6.00 -5.44 9.02
N VAL A 124 6.34 -6.02 7.87
CA VAL A 124 6.99 -5.31 6.77
C VAL A 124 5.95 -4.89 5.76
N SER A 125 5.87 -3.58 5.53
CA SER A 125 4.96 -2.95 4.58
C SER A 125 5.74 -2.47 3.36
N SER A 126 5.34 -2.94 2.18
CA SER A 126 5.91 -2.50 0.89
C SER A 126 4.92 -1.56 0.20
N LEU A 127 5.41 -0.41 -0.25
CA LEU A 127 4.65 0.49 -1.09
C LEU A 127 4.98 0.29 -2.56
N GLN A 128 3.92 0.25 -3.36
CA GLN A 128 3.95 -0.05 -4.78
C GLN A 128 3.29 1.11 -5.55
N LYS A 129 3.88 1.53 -6.67
CA LYS A 129 3.33 2.55 -7.59
C LYS A 129 2.94 1.91 -8.91
N THR A 130 1.73 2.18 -9.38
CA THR A 130 1.27 1.68 -10.69
C THR A 130 2.18 2.19 -11.80
N VAL A 131 2.56 1.31 -12.72
CA VAL A 131 3.36 1.61 -13.93
C VAL A 131 2.50 2.24 -15.03
N ALA A 132 1.24 2.58 -14.74
CA ALA A 132 0.31 3.15 -15.70
C ALA A 132 0.95 4.34 -16.41
N SER A 133 1.31 4.11 -17.68
CA SER A 133 1.69 5.16 -18.60
C SER A 133 0.58 6.19 -18.59
N LEU A 134 0.90 7.46 -18.38
CA LEU A 134 -0.03 8.59 -18.51
C LEU A 134 -0.89 8.49 -19.78
N PHE A 135 -0.41 7.79 -20.82
CA PHE A 135 -1.14 7.54 -22.05
C PHE A 135 -2.41 6.70 -21.88
N THR A 136 -2.42 5.59 -21.14
CA THR A 136 -3.55 4.64 -21.16
C THR A 136 -4.79 5.16 -20.44
N ARG A 137 -4.64 6.06 -19.47
CA ARG A 137 -5.77 6.68 -18.75
C ARG A 137 -6.26 7.98 -19.38
N ILE A 138 -5.41 8.68 -20.14
CA ILE A 138 -5.75 9.95 -20.80
C ILE A 138 -6.29 9.72 -22.23
N LEU A 139 -5.83 8.68 -22.95
CA LEU A 139 -6.28 8.36 -24.31
C LEU A 139 -7.81 8.26 -24.42
N PRO A 140 -8.52 7.52 -23.54
CA PRO A 140 -9.99 7.46 -23.60
C PRO A 140 -10.65 8.82 -23.34
N ILE A 141 -10.05 9.66 -22.50
CA ILE A 141 -10.56 11.01 -22.18
C ILE A 141 -10.37 11.95 -23.37
N ILE A 142 -9.22 11.88 -24.05
CA ILE A 142 -8.93 12.67 -25.26
C ILE A 142 -9.82 12.23 -26.42
N GLU A 143 -10.01 10.93 -26.63
CA GLU A 143 -10.89 10.41 -27.69
C GLU A 143 -12.35 10.79 -27.45
N LYS A 144 -12.83 10.70 -26.19
CA LYS A 144 -14.18 11.12 -25.83
C LYS A 144 -14.38 12.63 -26.07
N ARG A 145 -13.38 13.47 -25.74
CA ARG A 145 -13.40 14.91 -26.05
C ARG A 145 -13.39 15.19 -27.57
N LYS A 146 -12.61 14.46 -28.36
CA LYS A 146 -12.61 14.59 -29.83
C LYS A 146 -13.94 14.16 -30.47
N SER A 147 -14.57 13.10 -29.94
CA SER A 147 -15.88 12.62 -30.42
C SER A 147 -17.01 13.62 -30.15
N ASN A 148 -16.98 14.28 -28.99
CA ASN A 148 -17.98 15.29 -28.63
C ASN A 148 -17.80 16.57 -29.46
N PHE A 149 -16.56 16.95 -29.78
CA PHE A 149 -16.29 18.13 -30.62
C PHE A 149 -16.77 17.95 -32.07
N LYS A 150 -16.75 16.71 -32.61
CA LYS A 150 -17.27 16.39 -33.95
C LYS A 150 -18.79 16.30 -34.04
N LYS A 151 -19.51 16.28 -32.92
CA LYS A 151 -20.99 16.24 -32.88
C LYS A 151 -21.63 17.62 -32.67
N SER A 152 -20.83 18.67 -32.51
CA SER A 152 -21.28 20.04 -32.24
C SER A 152 -21.21 20.98 -33.46
N PHE A 153 -21.05 20.44 -34.66
CA PHE A 153 -21.16 21.16 -35.94
C PHE A 153 -21.99 20.35 -36.92
#